data_AF-A0A5N7CEX7-F1
#
_entry.id   AF-A0A5N7CEX7-F1
#
_cell.length_a   1.000
_cell.length_b   1.000
_cell.length_c   1.000
_cell.angle_alpha   90.00
_cell.angle_beta   90.00
_cell.angle_gamma   90.00
#
_symmetry.space_group_name_H-M   'P 1'
#
loop_
_entity.id
_entity.type
_entity.pdbx_description
1 polymer ?
#
loop_
_entity_poly.entity_id
_entity_poly.type
_entity_poly.pdbx_seq_one_letter_code
_entity_poly.pdbx_strand_id
1 'polypeptide(L)'
;MNGRDSGDRTFLGIAIPYSTESRHCLLSLPTFTVLHMYRLYRYGQMGKKKSFSRNLSIFSSSFSLSHYLNIPRPSPFLIYTQPLIKSVCFDMASSLRIGTSVLRSSLAGKPVVHSAALNGLRCYSTSKAKTLKETFADKLPGEIEKVKKLRKEHGNKVIGELTLDQAYGGARGVKCLVWEGSVLDSEEGIRFRGYTIPECQKLLPKAPGGEEPLPEGLFWLLLTGEIPSEQQVRALSAEWAARSDLPKFIEELIDRCPSTLHPMAQFSLAVTALEHESAFAKAYAKGINKKDYWNYTFEDSMDLIAKLPTIAAKIYRNVFRDGKVAPIQKDKDYSYNLANQLGYGNNNDFVELMRLYLTIHSDHEGGNVSAHTTHLVGSALSSPMLSLSAGLNGLAGPLHGLANQEVLNWLTKMKAAIGNDLSDQAIKDYLWSTLNAGQVVPGYGHAVLRKTDPRYVSQREFALRKLPDDPMFKLVSQVYKIAPGVLTEHGKTKNPFPNVDAHSGVLLQYYGLTEANYYTVLFGVSRALGVLPQLIIDRALGAPIERPKSFSTEAYAKLVGAKL
;
A
#
# COMPACT_ATOMS: atom_id res chain seq x y z
N MET A 1 -22.42 -0.84 68.25
CA MET A 1 -21.49 -1.87 68.77
C MET A 1 -20.55 -2.22 67.62
N ASN A 2 -19.45 -1.49 67.51
CA ASN A 2 -18.06 -1.86 67.90
C ASN A 2 -17.36 -2.56 66.71
N GLY A 3 -16.24 -2.10 66.16
CA GLY A 3 -15.27 -1.11 66.62
C GLY A 3 -14.46 -0.49 65.48
N ARG A 4 -13.67 0.51 65.87
CA ARG A 4 -12.77 1.35 65.08
C ARG A 4 -11.51 0.56 64.69
N ASP A 5 -10.89 0.87 63.55
CA ASP A 5 -9.55 1.47 63.60
C ASP A 5 -9.11 2.13 62.29
N SER A 6 -8.36 3.22 62.49
CA SER A 6 -7.72 4.12 61.53
C SER A 6 -6.44 3.54 60.93
N GLY A 7 -6.11 3.92 59.69
CA GLY A 7 -4.80 3.63 59.11
C GLY A 7 -4.55 4.40 57.81
N ASP A 8 -3.80 5.50 57.93
CA ASP A 8 -3.18 6.27 56.85
C ASP A 8 -2.48 5.39 55.81
N ARG A 9 -2.64 5.72 54.52
CA ARG A 9 -1.70 5.29 53.47
C ARG A 9 -1.26 6.48 52.63
N THR A 10 -0.06 6.89 52.98
CA THR A 10 0.94 7.68 52.26
C THR A 10 0.99 7.40 50.75
N PHE A 11 1.02 8.48 49.98
CA PHE A 11 1.43 8.50 48.56
C PHE A 11 2.93 8.17 48.46
N LEU A 12 3.26 7.12 47.68
CA LEU A 12 4.63 6.84 47.29
C LEU A 12 5.03 7.79 46.14
N GLY A 13 5.76 8.84 46.48
CA GLY A 13 6.51 9.65 45.52
C GLY A 13 7.80 8.92 45.12
N ILE A 14 7.96 8.61 43.83
CA ILE A 14 9.22 8.09 43.29
C ILE A 14 10.16 9.27 43.06
N ALA A 15 11.22 9.33 43.86
CA ALA A 15 12.34 10.25 43.70
C ALA A 15 13.35 9.68 42.70
N ILE A 16 13.74 10.48 41.71
CA ILE A 16 14.87 10.23 40.81
C ILE A 16 16.02 11.15 41.29
N PRO A 17 17.22 10.65 41.59
CA PRO A 17 18.33 11.52 42.01
C PRO A 17 18.98 12.20 40.79
N TYR A 18 19.10 13.53 40.88
CA TYR A 18 19.98 14.33 40.03
C TYR A 18 21.39 14.36 40.65
N SER A 19 22.40 13.98 39.86
CA SER A 19 23.82 14.20 40.17
C SER A 19 24.29 15.54 39.60
N THR A 20 24.97 16.32 40.43
CA THR A 20 25.59 17.61 40.13
C THR A 20 27.01 17.50 39.58
N GLU A 21 27.43 18.58 38.90
CA GLU A 21 28.78 18.99 38.45
C GLU A 21 29.21 18.48 37.05
N SER A 22 29.40 19.34 36.03
CA SER A 22 30.47 20.36 36.01
C SER A 22 30.36 21.38 34.84
N ARG A 23 30.54 22.65 35.22
CA ARG A 23 31.17 23.84 34.57
C ARG A 23 31.06 24.15 33.06
N HIS A 24 30.45 25.32 32.82
CA HIS A 24 30.82 26.43 31.91
C HIS A 24 31.13 26.18 30.42
N CYS A 25 30.25 26.69 29.55
CA CYS A 25 30.62 27.69 28.53
C CYS A 25 29.37 28.49 28.09
N LEU A 26 29.39 29.80 28.33
CA LEU A 26 28.34 30.76 27.95
C LEU A 26 28.54 31.18 26.50
N LEU A 27 27.53 31.01 25.65
CA LEU A 27 27.30 31.84 24.46
C LEU A 27 25.79 32.11 24.33
N SER A 28 25.49 33.40 24.36
CA SER A 28 24.16 34.03 24.39
C SER A 28 23.43 33.97 23.06
N LEU A 29 22.16 33.58 23.06
CA LEU A 29 21.17 33.94 22.03
C LEU A 29 19.82 34.28 22.68
N PRO A 30 19.09 35.30 22.17
CA PRO A 30 18.00 35.94 22.90
C PRO A 30 16.64 35.22 22.76
N THR A 31 15.95 35.12 23.89
CA THR A 31 14.57 34.69 24.05
C THR A 31 13.59 35.74 23.54
N PHE A 32 12.72 35.37 22.59
CA PHE A 32 11.48 36.10 22.31
C PHE A 32 10.31 35.41 23.01
N THR A 33 9.77 36.08 24.02
CA THR A 33 8.49 35.74 24.66
C THR A 33 7.39 36.56 23.99
N VAL A 34 6.41 35.90 23.37
CA VAL A 34 5.17 36.55 22.92
C VAL A 34 4.02 36.13 23.82
N LEU A 35 3.55 37.10 24.61
CA LEU A 35 2.39 37.03 25.47
C LEU A 35 1.11 36.96 24.62
N HIS A 36 0.21 36.03 24.97
CA HIS A 36 -1.17 35.98 24.49
C HIS A 36 -2.00 37.13 25.08
N MET A 37 -2.72 37.86 24.23
CA MET A 37 -3.82 38.75 24.65
C MET A 37 -5.11 38.32 23.94
N TYR A 38 -5.98 37.63 24.68
CA TYR A 38 -7.39 37.43 24.31
C TYR A 38 -8.18 38.65 24.78
N ARG A 39 -8.95 39.29 23.89
CA ARG A 39 -9.96 40.28 24.27
C ARG A 39 -11.33 39.88 23.75
N LEU A 40 -12.21 39.63 24.72
CA LEU A 40 -13.65 39.42 24.60
C LEU A 40 -14.34 40.66 23.99
N TYR A 41 -15.33 40.44 23.12
CA TYR A 41 -16.49 41.34 22.99
C TYR A 41 -17.75 40.52 22.72
N ARG A 42 -18.71 40.59 23.66
CA ARG A 42 -20.12 40.19 23.53
C ARG A 42 -20.98 41.43 23.72
N TYR A 43 -21.96 41.65 22.84
CA TYR A 43 -23.28 42.31 22.99
C TYR A 43 -23.83 42.40 21.54
N GLY A 44 -25.07 42.14 21.16
CA GLY A 44 -26.30 41.68 21.80
C GLY A 44 -27.46 41.87 20.80
N GLN A 45 -28.27 40.83 20.63
CA GLN A 45 -29.73 40.84 20.39
C GLN A 45 -30.38 41.51 19.14
N MET A 46 -31.35 40.74 18.61
CA MET A 46 -32.56 41.08 17.83
C MET A 46 -32.49 41.34 16.32
N GLY A 47 -33.35 40.62 15.58
CA GLY A 47 -33.90 41.11 14.30
C GLY A 47 -34.21 40.04 13.26
N LYS A 48 -35.51 39.76 13.06
CA LYS A 48 -36.06 38.82 12.07
C LYS A 48 -36.03 39.36 10.62
N LYS A 49 -36.10 38.39 9.68
CA LYS A 49 -36.80 38.37 8.36
C LYS A 49 -36.08 38.86 7.08
N LYS A 50 -36.13 37.92 6.12
CA LYS A 50 -36.43 38.04 4.66
C LYS A 50 -35.34 38.58 3.71
N SER A 51 -34.86 37.63 2.88
CA SER A 51 -34.88 37.67 1.40
C SER A 51 -34.87 39.05 0.73
N PHE A 52 -33.80 39.35 -0.01
CA PHE A 52 -33.93 39.84 -1.38
C PHE A 52 -32.67 39.55 -2.20
N SER A 53 -32.91 39.24 -3.46
CA SER A 53 -31.96 38.97 -4.53
C SER A 53 -31.52 40.26 -5.23
N ARG A 54 -30.52 40.09 -6.10
CA ARG A 54 -30.06 40.93 -7.23
C ARG A 54 -28.86 41.86 -6.99
N ASN A 55 -27.82 41.48 -7.72
CA ASN A 55 -27.04 42.29 -8.65
C ASN A 55 -26.55 43.66 -8.15
N LEU A 56 -25.22 43.80 -8.03
CA LEU A 56 -24.54 44.84 -8.78
C LEU A 56 -23.11 44.42 -9.12
N SER A 57 -22.78 44.71 -10.37
CA SER A 57 -21.55 44.50 -11.08
C SER A 57 -20.51 45.60 -10.80
N ILE A 58 -19.24 45.25 -11.05
CA ILE A 58 -18.12 46.15 -11.42
C ILE A 58 -17.57 47.04 -10.29
N PHE A 59 -16.37 46.70 -9.83
CA PHE A 59 -15.28 47.67 -9.73
C PHE A 59 -13.95 46.96 -10.01
N SER A 60 -13.38 47.27 -11.17
CA SER A 60 -11.98 47.07 -11.48
C SER A 60 -11.16 48.09 -10.68
N SER A 61 -10.08 47.65 -10.04
CA SER A 61 -8.97 48.54 -9.74
C SER A 61 -7.67 47.75 -9.82
N SER A 62 -6.98 48.02 -10.92
CA SER A 62 -5.59 47.67 -11.18
C SER A 62 -4.72 48.44 -10.19
N PHE A 63 -3.90 47.74 -9.40
CA PHE A 63 -2.78 48.36 -8.70
C PHE A 63 -1.50 48.00 -9.45
N SER A 64 -0.99 48.99 -10.20
CA SER A 64 0.39 49.08 -10.64
C SER A 64 1.15 49.87 -9.58
N LEU A 65 2.23 49.31 -9.05
CA LEU A 65 3.31 50.11 -8.48
C LEU A 65 4.65 49.43 -8.78
N SER A 66 5.37 50.05 -9.70
CA SER A 66 6.78 49.83 -9.99
C SER A 66 7.63 50.75 -9.10
N HIS A 67 8.67 50.19 -8.50
CA HIS A 67 10.00 50.76 -8.16
C HIS A 67 10.48 50.24 -6.81
N TYR A 68 11.49 49.37 -6.81
CA TYR A 68 12.82 49.64 -6.23
C TYR A 68 13.80 48.57 -6.72
N LEU A 69 14.76 49.03 -7.53
CA LEU A 69 15.98 48.33 -7.91
C LEU A 69 16.91 48.27 -6.69
N ASN A 70 17.51 47.10 -6.42
CA ASN A 70 18.93 47.03 -6.05
C ASN A 70 19.44 45.58 -6.18
N ILE A 71 20.22 45.37 -7.23
CA ILE A 71 21.09 44.21 -7.46
C ILE A 71 22.49 44.63 -7.00
N PRO A 72 23.26 43.70 -6.41
CA PRO A 72 24.68 43.69 -6.77
C PRO A 72 25.22 42.27 -7.04
N ARG A 73 25.97 42.15 -8.13
CA ARG A 73 27.01 41.13 -8.43
C ARG A 73 28.00 41.79 -9.41
N PRO A 74 29.19 41.23 -9.69
CA PRO A 74 30.16 40.48 -8.88
C PRO A 74 31.60 41.02 -9.08
N SER A 75 32.61 40.48 -8.39
CA SER A 75 34.04 40.68 -8.74
C SER A 75 34.91 39.52 -8.16
N PRO A 76 36.18 39.32 -8.60
CA PRO A 76 36.52 38.20 -9.51
C PRO A 76 37.79 37.39 -9.12
N PHE A 77 38.13 36.42 -9.99
CA PHE A 77 39.41 35.71 -10.17
C PHE A 77 39.87 34.63 -9.16
N LEU A 78 40.01 33.40 -9.68
CA LEU A 78 41.30 32.68 -9.66
C LEU A 78 41.31 31.59 -10.74
N ILE A 79 42.20 31.79 -11.73
CA ILE A 79 42.55 30.86 -12.80
C ILE A 79 43.84 30.16 -12.36
N TYR A 80 43.87 28.84 -12.43
CA TYR A 80 45.11 28.06 -12.44
C TYR A 80 45.18 27.27 -13.76
N THR A 81 46.31 27.41 -14.44
CA THR A 81 46.64 26.84 -15.75
C THR A 81 47.54 25.60 -15.63
N GLN A 82 47.19 24.55 -16.41
CA GLN A 82 48.05 23.59 -17.15
C GLN A 82 48.87 22.50 -16.40
N PRO A 83 49.31 21.39 -17.06
CA PRO A 83 49.40 21.15 -18.52
C PRO A 83 48.88 19.81 -19.10
N LEU A 84 48.81 19.83 -20.44
CA LEU A 84 48.67 18.71 -21.41
C LEU A 84 49.79 17.67 -21.32
N ILE A 85 49.48 16.37 -21.57
CA ILE A 85 50.31 15.42 -22.35
C ILE A 85 49.44 14.40 -23.15
N LYS A 86 49.55 14.50 -24.48
CA LYS A 86 49.62 13.52 -25.60
C LYS A 86 48.77 12.22 -25.68
N SER A 87 47.96 12.21 -26.76
CA SER A 87 47.69 11.17 -27.77
C SER A 87 48.54 9.89 -27.80
N VAL A 88 47.87 8.73 -27.97
CA VAL A 88 48.25 7.66 -28.92
C VAL A 88 46.97 6.99 -29.48
N CYS A 89 46.85 6.96 -30.81
CA CYS A 89 45.89 6.17 -31.58
C CYS A 89 46.34 4.69 -31.70
N PHE A 90 45.40 3.76 -31.80
CA PHE A 90 45.60 2.52 -32.55
C PHE A 90 44.30 2.12 -33.25
N ASP A 91 44.31 2.26 -34.58
CA ASP A 91 43.47 1.53 -35.52
C ASP A 91 43.93 0.07 -35.58
N MET A 92 42.99 -0.87 -35.72
CA MET A 92 43.16 -2.00 -36.64
C MET A 92 41.79 -2.56 -37.03
N ALA A 93 41.47 -2.39 -38.31
CA ALA A 93 40.44 -3.10 -39.03
C ALA A 93 40.86 -4.57 -39.26
N SER A 94 39.88 -5.46 -39.34
CA SER A 94 40.05 -6.77 -40.00
C SER A 94 38.71 -7.22 -40.57
N SER A 95 38.75 -7.50 -41.86
CA SER A 95 37.66 -7.80 -42.77
C SER A 95 37.64 -9.28 -43.18
N LEU A 96 36.47 -9.75 -43.64
CA LEU A 96 36.23 -10.90 -44.56
C LEU A 96 36.31 -12.30 -43.90
N ARG A 97 35.54 -13.32 -44.28
CA ARG A 97 34.84 -13.64 -45.53
C ARG A 97 33.82 -14.77 -45.31
N ILE A 98 32.80 -14.81 -46.14
CA ILE A 98 31.85 -15.90 -46.37
C ILE A 98 32.55 -17.05 -47.11
N GLY A 99 32.25 -18.30 -46.75
CA GLY A 99 32.68 -19.49 -47.48
C GLY A 99 31.58 -20.55 -47.55
N THR A 100 31.14 -20.85 -48.76
CA THR A 100 30.29 -21.97 -49.17
C THR A 100 31.16 -23.16 -49.56
N SER A 101 30.79 -24.38 -49.16
CA SER A 101 31.09 -25.60 -49.94
C SER A 101 30.17 -26.75 -49.55
N VAL A 102 29.99 -27.65 -50.51
CA VAL A 102 28.86 -28.55 -50.73
C VAL A 102 29.39 -29.98 -51.02
N LEU A 103 28.63 -31.01 -50.59
CA LEU A 103 28.64 -32.45 -50.97
C LEU A 103 29.84 -33.31 -50.47
N ARG A 104 29.74 -34.62 -50.14
CA ARG A 104 28.77 -35.69 -50.50
C ARG A 104 28.88 -36.96 -49.60
N SER A 105 27.73 -37.60 -49.35
CA SER A 105 27.40 -39.05 -49.30
C SER A 105 28.17 -40.10 -48.45
N SER A 106 27.42 -40.88 -47.66
CA SER A 106 27.24 -42.34 -47.84
C SER A 106 26.03 -42.91 -47.05
N LEU A 107 25.45 -44.00 -47.56
CA LEU A 107 24.11 -44.58 -47.34
C LEU A 107 24.03 -45.71 -46.30
N ALA A 108 22.86 -45.90 -45.67
CA ALA A 108 22.14 -47.18 -45.39
C ALA A 108 20.84 -46.88 -44.59
N GLY A 109 19.60 -47.01 -45.12
CA GLY A 109 18.71 -48.20 -45.16
C GLY A 109 18.17 -48.56 -43.75
N LYS A 110 16.86 -48.52 -43.38
CA LYS A 110 15.60 -49.03 -43.97
C LYS A 110 14.36 -48.53 -43.14
N PRO A 111 13.07 -48.85 -43.47
CA PRO A 111 11.94 -47.90 -43.48
C PRO A 111 10.83 -48.11 -42.39
N VAL A 112 9.70 -47.38 -42.57
CA VAL A 112 8.35 -47.47 -41.93
C VAL A 112 8.15 -46.38 -40.84
N VAL A 113 7.22 -45.42 -40.88
CA VAL A 113 5.76 -45.39 -41.15
C VAL A 113 5.35 -44.02 -41.73
N HIS A 114 4.41 -43.97 -42.68
CA HIS A 114 3.72 -42.73 -43.08
C HIS A 114 2.82 -42.21 -41.94
N SER A 115 3.19 -41.09 -41.33
CA SER A 115 2.24 -40.25 -40.60
C SER A 115 2.07 -38.96 -41.38
N ALA A 116 0.85 -38.71 -41.86
CA ALA A 116 0.47 -37.48 -42.51
C ALA A 116 0.66 -36.33 -41.52
N ALA A 117 1.68 -35.50 -41.75
CA ALA A 117 1.88 -34.26 -41.03
C ALA A 117 0.73 -33.30 -41.39
N LEU A 118 -0.27 -33.24 -40.52
CA LEU A 118 -1.14 -32.07 -40.41
C LEU A 118 -0.25 -30.90 -39.99
N ASN A 119 0.26 -30.17 -40.98
CA ASN A 119 0.77 -28.81 -40.79
C ASN A 119 -0.40 -27.95 -40.33
N GLY A 120 -0.67 -27.98 -39.02
CA GLY A 120 -1.52 -26.99 -38.39
C GLY A 120 -0.91 -25.62 -38.64
N LEU A 121 -1.52 -24.85 -39.52
CA LEU A 121 -1.29 -23.42 -39.60
C LEU A 121 -1.53 -22.86 -38.20
N ARG A 122 -0.45 -22.59 -37.47
CA ARG A 122 -0.49 -21.63 -36.36
C ARG A 122 -0.76 -20.28 -37.00
N CYS A 123 -2.02 -19.92 -37.11
CA CYS A 123 -2.42 -18.54 -37.30
C CYS A 123 -1.91 -17.76 -36.08
N TYR A 124 -0.71 -17.21 -36.17
CA TYR A 124 -0.29 -16.13 -35.28
C TYR A 124 -1.26 -14.98 -35.55
N SER A 125 -2.19 -14.75 -34.61
CA SER A 125 -2.95 -13.50 -34.60
C SER A 125 -1.94 -12.36 -34.50
N THR A 126 -1.71 -11.67 -35.60
CA THR A 126 -0.79 -10.54 -35.72
C THR A 126 -1.35 -9.26 -35.10
N SER A 127 -2.50 -9.31 -34.42
CA SER A 127 -2.97 -8.20 -33.60
C SER A 127 -2.09 -8.10 -32.34
N LYS A 128 -1.29 -7.05 -32.26
CA LYS A 128 -0.59 -6.66 -31.03
C LYS A 128 -1.61 -6.60 -29.90
N ALA A 129 -1.39 -7.35 -28.81
CA ALA A 129 -2.27 -7.30 -27.64
C ALA A 129 -2.39 -5.84 -27.16
N LYS A 130 -3.63 -5.40 -26.88
CA LYS A 130 -3.88 -4.04 -26.38
C LYS A 130 -3.11 -3.81 -25.08
N THR A 131 -2.53 -2.64 -24.95
CA THR A 131 -1.87 -2.19 -23.71
C THR A 131 -2.92 -2.00 -22.61
N LEU A 132 -2.47 -1.97 -21.35
CA LEU A 132 -3.36 -1.73 -20.21
C LEU A 132 -4.11 -0.39 -20.35
N LYS A 133 -3.42 0.66 -20.79
CA LYS A 133 -4.00 1.99 -20.98
C LYS A 133 -5.08 1.98 -22.07
N GLU A 134 -4.81 1.35 -23.21
CA GLU A 134 -5.78 1.21 -24.31
C GLU A 134 -7.00 0.40 -23.86
N THR A 135 -6.81 -0.74 -23.19
CA THR A 135 -7.90 -1.55 -22.65
C THR A 135 -8.76 -0.75 -21.67
N PHE A 136 -8.16 0.00 -20.75
CA PHE A 136 -8.91 0.85 -19.82
C PHE A 136 -9.65 1.99 -20.55
N ALA A 137 -8.99 2.65 -21.50
CA ALA A 137 -9.57 3.76 -22.27
C ALA A 137 -10.80 3.31 -23.07
N ASP A 138 -10.77 2.12 -23.67
CA ASP A 138 -11.88 1.56 -24.44
C ASP A 138 -13.14 1.32 -23.59
N LYS A 139 -12.96 0.97 -22.31
CA LYS A 139 -14.07 0.68 -21.38
C LYS A 139 -14.64 1.93 -20.73
N LEU A 140 -13.84 2.97 -20.59
CA LEU A 140 -14.17 4.16 -19.82
C LEU A 140 -15.50 4.83 -20.24
N PRO A 141 -15.83 5.01 -21.54
CA PRO A 141 -17.12 5.59 -21.94
C PRO A 141 -18.33 4.81 -21.41
N GLY A 142 -18.25 3.47 -21.42
CA GLY A 142 -19.31 2.60 -20.92
C GLY A 142 -19.50 2.72 -19.40
N GLU A 143 -18.40 2.74 -18.64
CA GLU A 143 -18.46 2.91 -17.19
C GLU A 143 -18.97 4.31 -16.79
N ILE A 144 -18.57 5.36 -17.50
CA ILE A 144 -19.11 6.72 -17.27
C ILE A 144 -20.62 6.75 -17.48
N GLU A 145 -21.14 6.19 -18.59
CA GLU A 145 -22.57 6.17 -18.85
C GLU A 145 -23.33 5.29 -17.86
N LYS A 146 -22.76 4.17 -17.41
CA LYS A 146 -23.33 3.32 -16.35
C LYS A 146 -23.49 4.08 -15.03
N VAL A 147 -22.45 4.77 -14.56
CA VAL A 147 -22.50 5.57 -13.32
C VAL A 147 -23.49 6.73 -13.47
N LYS A 148 -23.47 7.42 -14.61
CA LYS A 148 -24.40 8.52 -14.91
C LYS A 148 -25.85 8.04 -14.93
N LYS A 149 -26.14 6.89 -15.55
CA LYS A 149 -27.46 6.27 -15.57
C LYS A 149 -27.93 5.93 -14.16
N LEU A 150 -27.10 5.22 -13.37
CA LEU A 150 -27.41 4.86 -11.99
C LEU A 150 -27.75 6.09 -11.14
N ARG A 151 -26.94 7.16 -11.24
CA ARG A 151 -27.18 8.40 -10.48
C ARG A 151 -28.41 9.18 -10.98
N LYS A 152 -28.70 9.14 -12.28
CA LYS A 152 -29.90 9.78 -12.85
C LYS A 152 -31.18 9.08 -12.38
N GLU A 153 -31.19 7.75 -12.38
CA GLU A 153 -32.37 6.93 -12.06
C GLU A 153 -32.57 6.77 -10.55
N HIS A 154 -31.48 6.72 -9.77
CA HIS A 154 -31.51 6.33 -8.37
C HIS A 154 -30.77 7.27 -7.41
N GLY A 155 -30.24 8.42 -7.86
CA GLY A 155 -29.38 9.30 -7.05
C GLY A 155 -30.00 9.86 -5.76
N ASN A 156 -31.33 9.86 -5.65
CA ASN A 156 -32.06 10.29 -4.45
C ASN A 156 -32.59 9.12 -3.59
N LYS A 157 -32.24 7.86 -3.92
CA LYS A 157 -32.63 6.70 -3.12
C LYS A 157 -31.81 6.64 -1.84
N VAL A 158 -32.47 6.42 -0.71
CA VAL A 158 -31.82 6.25 0.60
C VAL A 158 -31.13 4.88 0.65
N ILE A 159 -29.83 4.87 0.97
CA ILE A 159 -28.99 3.65 1.03
C ILE A 159 -28.58 3.23 2.47
N GLY A 160 -29.00 4.03 3.44
CA GLY A 160 -28.77 3.85 4.88
C GLY A 160 -29.18 5.08 5.68
N GLU A 161 -29.33 4.90 6.98
CA GLU A 161 -29.55 5.98 7.95
C GLU A 161 -28.25 6.25 8.72
N LEU A 162 -28.12 7.45 9.30
CA LEU A 162 -26.97 7.84 10.13
C LEU A 162 -27.44 8.09 11.56
N THR A 163 -26.87 7.38 12.53
CA THR A 163 -27.12 7.59 13.96
C THR A 163 -26.05 8.49 14.59
N LEU A 164 -26.34 9.04 15.77
CA LEU A 164 -25.38 9.82 16.55
C LEU A 164 -24.14 8.99 16.93
N ASP A 165 -24.33 7.74 17.32
CA ASP A 165 -23.23 6.83 17.69
C ASP A 165 -22.34 6.51 16.49
N GLN A 166 -22.87 6.49 15.27
CA GLN A 166 -22.04 6.31 14.07
C GLN A 166 -21.18 7.54 13.78
N ALA A 167 -21.64 8.74 14.12
CA ALA A 167 -20.83 9.95 13.99
C ALA A 167 -19.66 9.96 14.99
N TYR A 168 -19.90 9.59 16.26
CA TYR A 168 -18.82 9.46 17.26
C TYR A 168 -17.94 8.23 17.04
N GLY A 169 -18.51 7.14 16.55
CA GLY A 169 -17.85 5.85 16.34
C GLY A 169 -17.04 5.76 15.06
N GLY A 170 -16.64 6.89 14.47
CA GLY A 170 -15.79 6.92 13.27
C GLY A 170 -16.46 6.34 12.03
N ALA A 171 -17.73 6.67 11.80
CA ALA A 171 -18.52 6.22 10.64
C ALA A 171 -18.69 4.68 10.55
N ARG A 172 -18.65 3.97 11.69
CA ARG A 172 -18.87 2.51 11.73
C ARG A 172 -20.20 2.12 11.07
N GLY A 173 -20.13 1.33 10.01
CA GLY A 173 -21.29 0.84 9.26
C GLY A 173 -21.94 1.88 8.34
N VAL A 174 -21.34 3.06 8.16
CA VAL A 174 -21.84 4.11 7.26
C VAL A 174 -21.29 3.88 5.85
N LYS A 175 -22.19 3.72 4.87
CA LYS A 175 -21.82 3.62 3.45
C LYS A 175 -21.56 5.03 2.90
N CYS A 176 -20.30 5.45 2.82
CA CYS A 176 -19.92 6.84 2.54
C CYS A 176 -19.07 7.08 1.29
N LEU A 177 -18.53 6.04 0.64
CA LEU A 177 -17.69 6.16 -0.55
C LEU A 177 -17.97 5.05 -1.56
N VAL A 178 -17.52 5.25 -2.79
CA VAL A 178 -17.56 4.26 -3.87
C VAL A 178 -16.16 3.71 -4.09
N TRP A 179 -16.02 2.39 -4.08
CA TRP A 179 -14.77 1.69 -4.33
C TRP A 179 -15.07 0.53 -5.29
N GLU A 180 -14.43 0.54 -6.45
CA GLU A 180 -14.78 -0.29 -7.61
C GLU A 180 -13.95 -1.58 -7.67
N GLY A 181 -12.72 -1.55 -7.15
CA GLY A 181 -11.74 -2.63 -7.27
C GLY A 181 -12.10 -3.89 -6.48
N SER A 182 -12.69 -3.73 -5.29
CA SER A 182 -13.01 -4.85 -4.41
C SER A 182 -14.20 -4.60 -3.50
N VAL A 183 -14.91 -5.68 -3.13
CA VAL A 183 -16.06 -5.68 -2.22
C VAL A 183 -16.00 -6.94 -1.35
N LEU A 184 -16.23 -6.79 -0.05
CA LEU A 184 -16.25 -7.89 0.90
C LEU A 184 -17.60 -8.62 0.86
N ASP A 185 -17.56 -9.91 0.56
CA ASP A 185 -18.67 -10.85 0.77
C ASP A 185 -18.57 -11.45 2.17
N SER A 186 -19.66 -11.45 2.94
CA SER A 186 -19.63 -11.96 4.32
C SER A 186 -19.39 -13.47 4.42
N GLU A 187 -19.68 -14.21 3.35
CA GLU A 187 -19.57 -15.68 3.31
C GLU A 187 -18.31 -16.13 2.56
N GLU A 188 -17.96 -15.45 1.45
CA GLU A 188 -16.87 -15.86 0.56
C GLU A 188 -15.61 -14.98 0.69
N GLY A 189 -15.65 -13.95 1.53
CA GLY A 189 -14.54 -13.04 1.76
C GLY A 189 -14.38 -11.98 0.68
N ILE A 190 -13.19 -11.38 0.63
CA ILE A 190 -12.92 -10.27 -0.28
C ILE A 190 -12.95 -10.75 -1.73
N ARG A 191 -13.65 -10.01 -2.59
CA ARG A 191 -13.70 -10.24 -4.03
C ARG A 191 -12.99 -9.13 -4.78
N PHE A 192 -12.11 -9.48 -5.71
CA PHE A 192 -11.47 -8.54 -6.63
C PHE A 192 -12.28 -8.49 -7.92
N ARG A 193 -12.97 -7.37 -8.17
CA ARG A 193 -13.90 -7.22 -9.31
C ARG A 193 -14.90 -8.38 -9.46
N GLY A 194 -15.38 -8.90 -8.33
CA GLY A 194 -16.33 -10.02 -8.26
C GLY A 194 -15.70 -11.41 -8.13
N TYR A 195 -14.41 -11.56 -8.44
CA TYR A 195 -13.68 -12.82 -8.33
C TYR A 195 -13.20 -13.06 -6.90
N THR A 196 -13.46 -14.25 -6.36
CA THR A 196 -12.92 -14.73 -5.08
C THR A 196 -11.41 -14.95 -5.17
N ILE A 197 -10.73 -15.06 -4.02
CA ILE A 197 -9.29 -15.41 -3.98
C ILE A 197 -8.99 -16.73 -4.71
N PRO A 198 -9.74 -17.84 -4.50
CA PRO A 198 -9.49 -19.08 -5.24
C PRO A 198 -9.70 -18.93 -6.77
N GLU A 199 -10.70 -18.16 -7.20
CA GLU A 199 -10.89 -17.86 -8.62
C GLU A 199 -9.71 -17.06 -9.19
N CYS A 200 -9.20 -16.08 -8.45
CA CYS A 200 -8.01 -15.32 -8.84
C CYS A 200 -6.77 -16.23 -8.95
N GLN A 201 -6.53 -17.12 -7.98
CA GLN A 201 -5.42 -18.09 -8.04
C GLN A 201 -5.55 -19.02 -9.26
N LYS A 202 -6.78 -19.39 -9.64
CA LYS A 202 -7.03 -20.24 -10.81
C LYS A 202 -6.84 -19.50 -12.13
N LEU A 203 -7.40 -18.29 -12.25
CA LEU A 203 -7.58 -17.59 -13.52
C LEU A 203 -6.45 -16.62 -13.87
N LEU A 204 -5.79 -16.04 -12.88
CA LEU A 204 -4.72 -15.07 -13.13
C LEU A 204 -3.46 -15.79 -13.68
N PRO A 205 -2.78 -15.18 -14.67
CA PRO A 205 -1.49 -15.65 -15.17
C PRO A 205 -0.45 -15.82 -14.06
N LYS A 206 0.42 -16.80 -14.26
CA LYS A 206 1.49 -17.18 -13.32
C LYS A 206 2.84 -16.99 -14.00
N ALA A 207 3.92 -16.92 -13.21
CA ALA A 207 5.24 -16.97 -13.81
C ALA A 207 5.48 -18.31 -14.53
N PRO A 208 6.35 -18.37 -15.55
CA PRO A 208 6.75 -19.64 -16.16
C PRO A 208 7.28 -20.62 -15.11
N GLY A 209 6.61 -21.75 -14.94
CA GLY A 209 6.94 -22.76 -13.92
C GLY A 209 6.56 -22.39 -12.49
N GLY A 210 5.87 -21.26 -12.26
CA GLY A 210 5.29 -20.87 -10.98
C GLY A 210 3.86 -21.35 -10.80
N GLU A 211 3.40 -21.35 -9.56
CA GLU A 211 2.09 -21.80 -9.09
C GLU A 211 1.24 -20.63 -8.57
N GLU A 212 1.87 -19.54 -8.12
CA GLU A 212 1.18 -18.39 -7.54
C GLU A 212 0.84 -17.29 -8.58
N PRO A 213 -0.32 -16.61 -8.42
CA PRO A 213 -0.75 -15.56 -9.35
C PRO A 213 0.19 -14.36 -9.33
N LEU A 214 0.42 -13.76 -10.50
CA LEU A 214 1.24 -12.56 -10.63
C LEU A 214 0.46 -11.30 -10.23
N PRO A 215 1.05 -10.39 -9.41
CA PRO A 215 0.39 -9.14 -9.01
C PRO A 215 0.12 -8.19 -10.18
N GLU A 216 0.89 -8.26 -11.27
CA GLU A 216 0.61 -7.62 -12.55
C GLU A 216 -0.79 -7.98 -13.06
N GLY A 217 -1.13 -9.27 -12.98
CA GLY A 217 -2.42 -9.79 -13.42
C GLY A 217 -3.56 -9.25 -12.57
N LEU A 218 -3.34 -9.15 -11.25
CA LEU A 218 -4.31 -8.56 -10.35
C LEU A 218 -4.46 -7.05 -10.55
N PHE A 219 -3.37 -6.29 -10.76
CA PHE A 219 -3.47 -4.87 -11.07
C PHE A 219 -4.30 -4.62 -12.35
N TRP A 220 -4.06 -5.43 -13.39
CA TRP A 220 -4.87 -5.42 -14.61
C TRP A 220 -6.35 -5.66 -14.29
N LEU A 221 -6.66 -6.71 -13.52
CA LEU A 221 -8.03 -7.03 -13.11
C LEU A 221 -8.65 -5.85 -12.35
N LEU A 222 -7.98 -5.30 -11.34
CA LEU A 222 -8.51 -4.20 -10.51
C LEU A 222 -8.79 -2.94 -11.34
N LEU A 223 -7.95 -2.61 -12.32
CA LEU A 223 -8.17 -1.43 -13.16
C LEU A 223 -9.25 -1.66 -14.22
N THR A 224 -9.25 -2.82 -14.88
CA THR A 224 -10.08 -3.06 -16.09
C THR A 224 -11.34 -3.88 -15.84
N GLY A 225 -11.40 -4.64 -14.75
CA GLY A 225 -12.42 -5.65 -14.51
C GLY A 225 -12.30 -6.92 -15.36
N GLU A 226 -11.18 -7.11 -16.08
CA GLU A 226 -10.96 -8.26 -16.97
C GLU A 226 -9.77 -9.11 -16.49
N ILE A 227 -9.87 -10.44 -16.67
CA ILE A 227 -8.73 -11.33 -16.48
C ILE A 227 -7.78 -11.15 -17.67
N PRO A 228 -6.51 -10.76 -17.44
CA PRO A 228 -5.56 -10.55 -18.53
C PRO A 228 -5.08 -11.88 -19.12
N SER A 229 -4.66 -11.82 -20.38
CA SER A 229 -3.88 -12.87 -21.01
C SER A 229 -2.42 -12.88 -20.51
N GLU A 230 -1.77 -14.02 -20.68
CA GLU A 230 -0.33 -14.21 -20.46
C GLU A 230 0.54 -13.16 -21.17
N GLN A 231 0.17 -12.76 -22.39
CA GLN A 231 0.91 -11.75 -23.15
C GLN A 231 0.76 -10.35 -22.54
N GLN A 232 -0.43 -10.01 -22.05
CA GLN A 232 -0.69 -8.73 -21.38
C GLN A 232 0.07 -8.62 -20.06
N VAL A 233 0.11 -9.70 -19.28
CA VAL A 233 0.89 -9.75 -18.02
C VAL A 233 2.39 -9.62 -18.28
N ARG A 234 2.94 -10.32 -19.28
CA ARG A 234 4.35 -10.16 -19.67
C ARG A 234 4.67 -8.73 -20.14
N ALA A 235 3.79 -8.13 -20.93
CA ALA A 235 3.96 -6.75 -21.38
C ALA A 235 3.96 -5.77 -20.20
N LEU A 236 3.04 -5.94 -19.25
CA LEU A 236 2.97 -5.12 -18.03
C LEU A 236 4.20 -5.31 -17.14
N SER A 237 4.70 -6.54 -16.98
CA SER A 237 5.94 -6.84 -16.25
C SER A 237 7.12 -6.07 -16.84
N ALA A 238 7.27 -6.13 -18.17
CA ALA A 238 8.33 -5.43 -18.89
C ALA A 238 8.18 -3.90 -18.81
N GLU A 239 6.94 -3.40 -18.82
CA GLU A 239 6.67 -1.97 -18.67
C GLU A 239 7.06 -1.45 -17.28
N TRP A 240 6.71 -2.18 -16.21
CA TRP A 240 7.14 -1.81 -14.86
C TRP A 240 8.66 -1.92 -14.69
N ALA A 241 9.30 -2.95 -15.22
CA ALA A 241 10.75 -3.05 -15.20
C ALA A 241 11.46 -1.93 -16.01
N ALA A 242 10.80 -1.34 -17.01
CA ALA A 242 11.33 -0.20 -17.76
C ALA A 242 11.13 1.14 -17.04
N ARG A 243 10.17 1.23 -16.12
CA ARG A 243 9.82 2.45 -15.36
C ARG A 243 10.45 2.49 -13.95
N SER A 244 11.22 1.47 -13.57
CA SER A 244 11.68 1.23 -12.19
C SER A 244 12.86 2.09 -11.73
N ASP A 245 13.50 2.82 -12.64
CA ASP A 245 14.68 3.64 -12.33
C ASP A 245 14.31 4.75 -11.33
N LEU A 246 15.16 4.91 -10.30
CA LEU A 246 14.99 5.97 -9.31
C LEU A 246 15.83 7.20 -9.70
N PRO A 247 15.28 8.42 -9.53
CA PRO A 247 16.10 9.61 -9.58
C PRO A 247 17.17 9.57 -8.48
N LYS A 248 18.41 9.97 -8.82
CA LYS A 248 19.54 9.93 -7.89
C LYS A 248 19.27 10.60 -6.54
N PHE A 249 18.53 11.71 -6.53
CA PHE A 249 18.21 12.42 -5.29
C PHE A 249 17.31 11.62 -4.34
N ILE A 250 16.46 10.73 -4.88
CA ILE A 250 15.63 9.82 -4.08
C ILE A 250 16.51 8.74 -3.45
N GLU A 251 17.47 8.22 -4.21
CA GLU A 251 18.45 7.27 -3.67
C GLU A 251 19.24 7.90 -2.52
N GLU A 252 19.85 9.06 -2.77
CA GLU A 252 20.62 9.78 -1.77
C GLU A 252 19.78 10.14 -0.52
N LEU A 253 18.50 10.45 -0.70
CA LEU A 253 17.58 10.72 0.41
C LEU A 253 17.37 9.49 1.31
N ILE A 254 17.16 8.31 0.71
CA ILE A 254 17.00 7.05 1.46
C ILE A 254 18.32 6.64 2.13
N ASP A 255 19.47 6.84 1.48
CA ASP A 255 20.78 6.50 2.06
C ASP A 255 21.17 7.38 3.25
N ARG A 256 20.64 8.60 3.31
CA ARG A 256 20.88 9.54 4.40
C ARG A 256 19.90 9.40 5.56
N CYS A 257 18.87 8.58 5.44
CA CYS A 257 17.99 8.28 6.58
C CYS A 257 18.79 7.54 7.67
N PRO A 258 18.69 7.94 8.94
CA PRO A 258 19.31 7.16 10.00
C PRO A 258 18.62 5.79 10.09
N SER A 259 19.37 4.73 10.36
CA SER A 259 18.83 3.37 10.49
C SER A 259 17.80 3.21 11.62
N THR A 260 17.77 4.16 12.57
CA THR A 260 16.77 4.23 13.65
C THR A 260 15.43 4.83 13.22
N LEU A 261 15.35 5.49 12.05
CA LEU A 261 14.08 5.98 11.52
C LEU A 261 13.23 4.80 11.05
N HIS A 262 11.99 4.72 11.53
CA HIS A 262 11.09 3.60 11.24
C HIS A 262 10.96 3.36 9.71
N PRO A 263 11.02 2.10 9.22
CA PRO A 263 10.98 1.80 7.78
C PRO A 263 9.78 2.41 7.03
N MET A 264 8.58 2.42 7.63
CA MET A 264 7.42 3.08 7.04
C MET A 264 7.57 4.61 6.90
N ALA A 265 8.28 5.27 7.81
CA ALA A 265 8.54 6.70 7.72
C ALA A 265 9.54 7.00 6.59
N GLN A 266 10.58 6.18 6.44
CA GLN A 266 11.48 6.25 5.28
C GLN A 266 10.73 6.01 3.97
N PHE A 267 9.78 5.05 3.97
CA PHE A 267 9.00 4.70 2.80
C PHE A 267 8.07 5.83 2.36
N SER A 268 7.28 6.39 3.29
CA SER A 268 6.44 7.57 3.02
C SER A 268 7.28 8.77 2.57
N LEU A 269 8.43 9.03 3.20
CA LEU A 269 9.33 10.11 2.82
C LEU A 269 9.80 9.98 1.35
N ALA A 270 10.27 8.79 0.96
CA ALA A 270 10.73 8.54 -0.41
C ALA A 270 9.59 8.70 -1.44
N VAL A 271 8.40 8.17 -1.12
CA VAL A 271 7.21 8.30 -1.99
C VAL A 271 6.75 9.75 -2.09
N THR A 272 6.79 10.54 -1.02
CA THR A 272 6.52 11.98 -1.07
C THR A 272 7.54 12.71 -1.94
N ALA A 273 8.83 12.38 -1.81
CA ALA A 273 9.89 13.04 -2.57
C ALA A 273 9.78 12.80 -4.09
N LEU A 274 9.17 11.69 -4.51
CA LEU A 274 8.84 11.42 -5.92
C LEU A 274 7.82 12.40 -6.51
N GLU A 275 7.17 13.25 -5.71
CA GLU A 275 6.27 14.32 -6.21
C GLU A 275 6.96 15.22 -7.24
N HIS A 276 8.27 15.43 -7.12
CA HIS A 276 9.05 16.18 -8.10
C HIS A 276 8.91 15.61 -9.53
N GLU A 277 8.68 14.30 -9.65
CA GLU A 277 8.52 13.63 -10.93
C GLU A 277 7.08 13.68 -11.48
N SER A 278 6.07 14.02 -10.67
CA SER A 278 4.65 13.90 -11.05
C SER A 278 4.31 14.62 -12.36
N ALA A 279 3.89 13.83 -13.35
CA ALA A 279 3.35 14.31 -14.60
C ALA A 279 1.97 14.94 -14.39
N PHE A 280 1.13 14.40 -13.49
CA PHE A 280 -0.17 14.97 -13.17
C PHE A 280 -0.05 16.38 -12.57
N ALA A 281 0.81 16.58 -11.56
CA ALA A 281 0.99 17.88 -10.93
C ALA A 281 1.50 18.93 -11.94
N LYS A 282 2.51 18.57 -12.74
CA LYS A 282 3.06 19.44 -13.80
C LYS A 282 2.02 19.80 -14.86
N ALA A 283 1.18 18.84 -15.25
CA ALA A 283 0.15 19.04 -16.26
C ALA A 283 -1.02 19.88 -15.69
N TYR A 284 -1.46 19.61 -14.46
CA TYR A 284 -2.50 20.38 -13.77
C TYR A 284 -2.12 21.86 -13.65
N ALA A 285 -0.88 22.15 -13.26
CA ALA A 285 -0.37 23.53 -13.17
C ALA A 285 -0.40 24.28 -14.52
N LYS A 286 -0.39 23.56 -15.65
CA LYS A 286 -0.50 24.11 -17.01
C LYS A 286 -1.94 24.21 -17.52
N GLY A 287 -2.93 23.77 -16.73
CA GLY A 287 -4.36 23.88 -17.08
C GLY A 287 -4.88 22.79 -18.01
N ILE A 288 -4.55 21.51 -17.76
CA ILE A 288 -5.13 20.39 -18.51
C ILE A 288 -6.65 20.26 -18.33
N ASN A 289 -7.31 19.66 -19.32
CA ASN A 289 -8.75 19.40 -19.26
C ASN A 289 -9.07 18.31 -18.21
N LYS A 290 -10.21 18.47 -17.51
CA LYS A 290 -10.70 17.48 -16.54
C LYS A 290 -10.81 16.06 -17.12
N LYS A 291 -11.18 15.93 -18.39
CA LYS A 291 -11.29 14.62 -19.09
C LYS A 291 -9.95 13.90 -19.21
N ASP A 292 -8.84 14.63 -19.13
CA ASP A 292 -7.49 14.09 -19.27
C ASP A 292 -6.80 13.83 -17.93
N TYR A 293 -7.44 14.14 -16.79
CA TYR A 293 -6.84 13.93 -15.47
C TYR A 293 -6.39 12.49 -15.25
N TRP A 294 -7.21 11.53 -15.68
CA TRP A 294 -6.90 10.11 -15.55
C TRP A 294 -5.68 9.69 -16.38
N ASN A 295 -5.44 10.33 -17.53
CA ASN A 295 -4.31 9.99 -18.42
C ASN A 295 -2.97 10.17 -17.72
N TYR A 296 -2.81 11.29 -16.99
CA TYR A 296 -1.59 11.59 -16.24
C TYR A 296 -1.55 10.88 -14.90
N THR A 297 -2.70 10.70 -14.25
CA THR A 297 -2.80 9.90 -13.02
C THR A 297 -2.38 8.44 -13.29
N PHE A 298 -2.74 7.89 -14.45
CA PHE A 298 -2.31 6.57 -14.91
C PHE A 298 -0.79 6.48 -15.03
N GLU A 299 -0.14 7.43 -15.72
CA GLU A 299 1.33 7.42 -15.86
C GLU A 299 2.02 7.52 -14.50
N ASP A 300 1.60 8.46 -13.64
CA ASP A 300 2.17 8.62 -12.31
C ASP A 300 1.97 7.36 -11.43
N SER A 301 0.84 6.68 -11.58
CA SER A 301 0.56 5.44 -10.83
C SER A 301 1.42 4.28 -11.31
N MET A 302 1.59 4.13 -12.62
CA MET A 302 2.45 3.10 -13.23
C MET A 302 3.91 3.30 -12.85
N ASP A 303 4.38 4.54 -12.92
CA ASP A 303 5.73 4.94 -12.52
C ASP A 303 5.97 4.73 -11.03
N LEU A 304 4.99 5.08 -10.19
CA LEU A 304 5.10 4.92 -8.75
C LEU A 304 5.19 3.43 -8.40
N ILE A 305 4.29 2.59 -8.89
CA ILE A 305 4.30 1.14 -8.67
C ILE A 305 5.64 0.54 -9.08
N ALA A 306 6.12 0.85 -10.29
CA ALA A 306 7.40 0.35 -10.80
C ALA A 306 8.60 0.68 -9.88
N LYS A 307 8.55 1.80 -9.17
CA LYS A 307 9.62 2.28 -8.29
C LYS A 307 9.54 1.76 -6.86
N LEU A 308 8.37 1.29 -6.40
CA LEU A 308 8.18 0.82 -5.02
C LEU A 308 9.12 -0.33 -4.62
N PRO A 309 9.40 -1.35 -5.47
CA PRO A 309 10.30 -2.43 -5.08
C PRO A 309 11.70 -1.95 -4.76
N THR A 310 12.27 -1.09 -5.60
CA THR A 310 13.62 -0.54 -5.38
C THR A 310 13.66 0.32 -4.12
N ILE A 311 12.64 1.15 -3.88
CA ILE A 311 12.56 1.96 -2.65
C ILE A 311 12.50 1.06 -1.41
N ALA A 312 11.56 0.11 -1.41
CA ALA A 312 11.35 -0.81 -0.31
C ALA A 312 12.63 -1.62 -0.02
N ALA A 313 13.22 -2.23 -1.05
CA ALA A 313 14.43 -3.00 -0.92
C ALA A 313 15.61 -2.17 -0.42
N LYS A 314 15.76 -0.91 -0.88
CA LYS A 314 16.84 -0.04 -0.39
C LYS A 314 16.68 0.29 1.09
N ILE A 315 15.46 0.56 1.55
CA ILE A 315 15.15 0.73 2.99
C ILE A 315 15.51 -0.55 3.76
N TYR A 316 15.08 -1.72 3.29
CA TYR A 316 15.42 -3.00 3.92
C TYR A 316 16.93 -3.21 4.04
N ARG A 317 17.64 -2.98 2.94
CA ARG A 317 19.09 -3.19 2.85
C ARG A 317 19.87 -2.21 3.72
N ASN A 318 19.47 -0.95 3.76
CA ASN A 318 20.11 0.08 4.56
C ASN A 318 19.91 -0.14 6.06
N VAL A 319 18.71 -0.57 6.47
CA VAL A 319 18.37 -0.72 7.88
C VAL A 319 18.87 -2.07 8.44
N PHE A 320 18.81 -3.14 7.66
CA PHE A 320 18.99 -4.51 8.18
C PHE A 320 20.13 -5.30 7.53
N ARG A 321 20.76 -4.80 6.47
CA ARG A 321 21.81 -5.50 5.70
C ARG A 321 22.97 -4.54 5.35
N ASP A 322 23.59 -4.71 4.20
CA ASP A 322 24.81 -4.03 3.75
C ASP A 322 24.57 -2.78 2.87
N GLY A 323 23.31 -2.34 2.76
CA GLY A 323 22.91 -1.21 1.92
C GLY A 323 22.97 -1.46 0.40
N LYS A 324 23.33 -2.67 -0.06
CA LYS A 324 23.45 -2.96 -1.49
C LYS A 324 22.17 -3.54 -2.07
N VAL A 325 21.71 -2.97 -3.18
CA VAL A 325 20.51 -3.40 -3.90
C VAL A 325 20.92 -4.00 -5.25
N ALA A 326 20.37 -5.17 -5.58
CA ALA A 326 20.60 -5.79 -6.88
C ALA A 326 19.92 -4.98 -8.02
N PRO A 327 20.45 -5.01 -9.25
CA PRO A 327 19.77 -4.37 -10.37
C PRO A 327 18.43 -5.08 -10.69
N ILE A 328 17.50 -4.32 -11.25
CA ILE A 328 16.27 -4.86 -11.83
C ILE A 328 16.61 -5.76 -13.02
N GLN A 329 16.02 -6.95 -13.05
CA GLN A 329 16.07 -7.86 -14.19
C GLN A 329 14.86 -7.62 -15.08
N LYS A 330 15.09 -7.12 -16.29
CA LYS A 330 14.05 -6.67 -17.23
C LYS A 330 13.20 -7.80 -17.81
N ASP A 331 13.70 -9.03 -17.75
CA ASP A 331 13.01 -10.25 -18.21
C ASP A 331 12.22 -10.95 -17.08
N LYS A 332 12.18 -10.38 -15.88
CA LYS A 332 11.53 -10.94 -14.70
C LYS A 332 10.31 -10.13 -14.26
N ASP A 333 9.39 -10.80 -13.58
CA ASP A 333 8.19 -10.18 -12.99
C ASP A 333 8.53 -9.31 -11.78
N TYR A 334 7.54 -8.50 -11.38
CA TYR A 334 7.58 -7.54 -10.30
C TYR A 334 7.96 -8.16 -8.96
N SER A 335 7.39 -9.32 -8.64
CA SER A 335 7.62 -10.00 -7.36
C SER A 335 9.02 -10.60 -7.28
N TYR A 336 9.50 -11.19 -8.39
CA TYR A 336 10.88 -11.64 -8.48
C TYR A 336 11.85 -10.48 -8.26
N ASN A 337 11.63 -9.34 -8.92
CA ASN A 337 12.51 -8.18 -8.77
C ASN A 337 12.55 -7.67 -7.32
N LEU A 338 11.40 -7.56 -6.65
CA LEU A 338 11.35 -7.24 -5.23
C LEU A 338 12.13 -8.26 -4.38
N ALA A 339 11.87 -9.55 -4.54
CA ALA A 339 12.54 -10.61 -3.79
C ALA A 339 14.06 -10.61 -4.04
N ASN A 340 14.50 -10.43 -5.28
CA ASN A 340 15.90 -10.34 -5.67
C ASN A 340 16.60 -9.15 -5.00
N GLN A 341 15.98 -7.97 -5.06
CA GLN A 341 16.53 -6.76 -4.45
C GLN A 341 16.59 -6.86 -2.91
N LEU A 342 15.61 -7.53 -2.29
CA LEU A 342 15.64 -7.86 -0.85
C LEU A 342 16.71 -8.90 -0.48
N GLY A 343 17.19 -9.69 -1.44
CA GLY A 343 18.26 -10.68 -1.26
C GLY A 343 17.84 -12.14 -1.28
N TYR A 344 16.61 -12.40 -1.70
CA TYR A 344 15.98 -13.71 -1.68
C TYR A 344 15.68 -14.24 -3.10
N GLY A 345 16.20 -13.60 -4.15
CA GLY A 345 15.93 -13.95 -5.55
C GLY A 345 16.40 -15.34 -5.98
N ASN A 346 17.33 -15.95 -5.22
CA ASN A 346 17.78 -17.33 -5.45
C ASN A 346 16.88 -18.38 -4.76
N ASN A 347 15.92 -17.95 -3.93
CA ASN A 347 14.95 -18.83 -3.28
C ASN A 347 13.63 -18.76 -4.04
N ASN A 348 13.39 -19.75 -4.91
CA ASN A 348 12.18 -19.81 -5.73
C ASN A 348 10.90 -19.82 -4.89
N ASP A 349 10.89 -20.48 -3.74
CA ASP A 349 9.71 -20.53 -2.88
C ASP A 349 9.44 -19.19 -2.19
N PHE A 350 10.47 -18.42 -1.84
CA PHE A 350 10.27 -17.05 -1.36
C PHE A 350 9.74 -16.12 -2.45
N VAL A 351 10.18 -16.30 -3.70
CA VAL A 351 9.64 -15.55 -4.85
C VAL A 351 8.16 -15.86 -5.04
N GLU A 352 7.77 -17.14 -4.98
CA GLU A 352 6.37 -17.57 -5.02
C GLU A 352 5.55 -16.99 -3.86
N LEU A 353 6.10 -17.02 -2.63
CA LEU A 353 5.47 -16.38 -1.48
C LEU A 353 5.24 -14.88 -1.75
N MET A 354 6.20 -14.18 -2.35
CA MET A 354 6.07 -12.76 -2.63
C MET A 354 4.97 -12.49 -3.68
N ARG A 355 4.85 -13.34 -4.71
CA ARG A 355 3.76 -13.26 -5.71
C ARG A 355 2.39 -13.40 -5.04
N LEU A 356 2.24 -14.42 -4.19
CA LEU A 356 1.01 -14.64 -3.42
C LEU A 356 0.73 -13.47 -2.46
N TYR A 357 1.73 -13.07 -1.67
CA TYR A 357 1.62 -12.02 -0.65
C TYR A 357 1.18 -10.69 -1.27
N LEU A 358 1.85 -10.25 -2.34
CA LEU A 358 1.54 -9.01 -3.01
C LEU A 358 0.16 -9.03 -3.67
N THR A 359 -0.29 -10.20 -4.12
CA THR A 359 -1.62 -10.37 -4.71
C THR A 359 -2.71 -10.28 -3.65
N ILE A 360 -2.63 -11.05 -2.55
CA ILE A 360 -3.76 -11.14 -1.61
C ILE A 360 -3.90 -9.95 -0.65
N HIS A 361 -2.86 -9.13 -0.50
CA HIS A 361 -2.92 -7.89 0.31
C HIS A 361 -3.24 -6.64 -0.52
N SER A 362 -3.42 -6.79 -1.84
CA SER A 362 -3.44 -5.66 -2.78
C SER A 362 -4.57 -4.67 -2.50
N ASP A 363 -5.75 -5.18 -2.16
CA ASP A 363 -6.94 -4.36 -1.92
C ASP A 363 -7.88 -5.00 -0.91
N HIS A 364 -8.65 -4.19 -0.19
CA HIS A 364 -9.69 -4.66 0.73
C HIS A 364 -10.71 -3.56 1.02
N GLU A 365 -11.50 -3.23 0.00
CA GLU A 365 -12.42 -2.10 -0.04
C GLU A 365 -11.73 -0.75 0.22
N GLY A 366 -12.52 0.34 0.18
CA GLY A 366 -12.01 1.70 0.42
C GLY A 366 -12.16 2.22 1.84
N GLY A 367 -12.81 1.49 2.74
CA GLY A 367 -13.09 1.97 4.11
C GLY A 367 -11.93 1.83 5.10
N ASN A 368 -10.89 1.07 4.77
CA ASN A 368 -9.70 0.98 5.60
C ASN A 368 -8.88 2.28 5.52
N VAL A 369 -8.16 2.63 6.60
CA VAL A 369 -7.49 3.94 6.75
C VAL A 369 -6.56 4.26 5.58
N SER A 370 -5.76 3.30 5.11
CA SER A 370 -4.82 3.53 4.00
C SER A 370 -5.51 3.81 2.67
N ALA A 371 -6.57 3.07 2.34
CA ALA A 371 -7.31 3.24 1.10
C ALA A 371 -8.13 4.52 1.12
N HIS A 372 -8.85 4.76 2.23
CA HIS A 372 -9.63 5.98 2.42
C HIS A 372 -8.75 7.22 2.39
N THR A 373 -7.60 7.21 3.07
CA THR A 373 -6.68 8.36 3.06
C THR A 373 -6.13 8.64 1.67
N THR A 374 -5.76 7.60 0.91
CA THR A 374 -5.33 7.74 -0.49
C THR A 374 -6.43 8.38 -1.34
N HIS A 375 -7.67 7.89 -1.21
CA HIS A 375 -8.84 8.44 -1.90
C HIS A 375 -9.13 9.89 -1.50
N LEU A 376 -9.16 10.18 -0.20
CA LEU A 376 -9.46 11.50 0.37
C LEU A 376 -8.46 12.55 -0.14
N VAL A 377 -7.16 12.29 -0.03
CA VAL A 377 -6.11 13.20 -0.51
C VAL A 377 -6.16 13.35 -2.03
N GLY A 378 -6.41 12.25 -2.75
CA GLY A 378 -6.62 12.26 -4.19
C GLY A 378 -7.85 13.03 -4.64
N SER A 379 -8.92 13.07 -3.84
CA SER A 379 -10.15 13.81 -4.13
C SER A 379 -9.95 15.32 -4.20
N ALA A 380 -8.90 15.82 -3.52
CA ALA A 380 -8.44 17.21 -3.61
C ALA A 380 -7.54 17.46 -4.84
N LEU A 381 -7.44 16.48 -5.75
CA LEU A 381 -6.56 16.49 -6.94
C LEU A 381 -5.07 16.55 -6.59
N SER A 382 -4.67 15.92 -5.49
CA SER A 382 -3.25 15.62 -5.26
C SER A 382 -2.79 14.51 -6.20
N SER A 383 -1.51 14.51 -6.56
CA SER A 383 -0.91 13.45 -7.38
C SER A 383 -1.01 12.06 -6.72
N PRO A 384 -0.79 10.97 -7.48
CA PRO A 384 -0.62 9.64 -6.92
C PRO A 384 0.47 9.54 -5.84
N MET A 385 1.58 10.26 -5.99
CA MET A 385 2.70 10.26 -5.05
C MET A 385 2.27 10.77 -3.67
N LEU A 386 1.65 11.95 -3.63
CA LEU A 386 1.18 12.55 -2.37
C LEU A 386 0.04 11.74 -1.76
N SER A 387 -0.87 11.24 -2.60
CA SER A 387 -2.02 10.45 -2.15
C SER A 387 -1.58 9.12 -1.52
N LEU A 388 -0.70 8.37 -2.19
CA LEU A 388 -0.19 7.10 -1.66
C LEU A 388 0.65 7.34 -0.40
N SER A 389 1.50 8.37 -0.37
CA SER A 389 2.31 8.66 0.81
C SER A 389 1.45 8.94 2.06
N ALA A 390 0.36 9.70 1.91
CA ALA A 390 -0.60 9.90 2.99
C ALA A 390 -1.27 8.57 3.41
N GLY A 391 -1.64 7.74 2.44
CA GLY A 391 -2.14 6.38 2.69
C GLY A 391 -1.14 5.51 3.47
N LEU A 392 0.16 5.59 3.17
CA LEU A 392 1.22 4.88 3.87
C LEU A 392 1.38 5.38 5.32
N ASN A 393 1.20 6.67 5.57
CA ASN A 393 1.19 7.20 6.94
C ASN A 393 -0.01 6.67 7.75
N GLY A 394 -1.18 6.58 7.13
CA GLY A 394 -2.33 5.89 7.71
C GLY A 394 -2.08 4.39 7.95
N LEU A 395 -1.37 3.73 7.04
CA LEU A 395 -0.98 2.31 7.15
C LEU A 395 0.02 2.08 8.29
N ALA A 396 0.91 3.02 8.57
CA ALA A 396 1.85 2.93 9.67
C ALA A 396 1.18 3.02 11.07
N GLY A 397 -0.09 3.41 11.13
CA GLY A 397 -0.85 3.47 12.37
C GLY A 397 -0.99 2.09 13.04
N PRO A 398 -0.79 1.98 14.37
CA PRO A 398 -0.86 0.70 15.08
C PRO A 398 -2.15 -0.08 14.89
N LEU A 399 -3.28 0.62 14.78
CA LEU A 399 -4.61 0.02 14.59
C LEU A 399 -4.88 -0.44 13.16
N HIS A 400 -3.90 -0.37 12.25
CA HIS A 400 -4.05 -0.76 10.85
C HIS A 400 -2.92 -1.68 10.39
N GLY A 401 -1.67 -1.23 10.37
CA GLY A 401 -0.59 -1.96 9.70
C GLY A 401 0.25 -2.92 10.54
N LEU A 402 -0.04 -3.09 11.85
CA LEU A 402 0.79 -3.90 12.75
C LEU A 402 0.22 -5.29 13.06
N ALA A 403 -0.97 -5.63 12.59
CA ALA A 403 -1.65 -6.88 12.94
C ALA A 403 -0.77 -8.13 12.70
N ASN A 404 -0.06 -8.21 11.57
CA ASN A 404 0.88 -9.29 11.28
C ASN A 404 1.99 -9.39 12.34
N GLN A 405 2.61 -8.26 12.71
CA GLN A 405 3.68 -8.22 13.70
C GLN A 405 3.17 -8.59 15.10
N GLU A 406 1.97 -8.12 15.48
CA GLU A 406 1.33 -8.44 16.75
C GLU A 406 1.04 -9.93 16.87
N VAL A 407 0.53 -10.55 15.80
CA VAL A 407 0.34 -12.01 15.72
C VAL A 407 1.66 -12.73 15.91
N LEU A 408 2.70 -12.37 15.15
CA LEU A 408 3.99 -13.07 15.22
C LEU A 408 4.64 -12.95 16.60
N ASN A 409 4.57 -11.77 17.22
CA ASN A 409 5.05 -11.53 18.58
C ASN A 409 4.27 -12.36 19.61
N TRP A 410 2.94 -12.44 19.47
CA TRP A 410 2.10 -13.23 20.35
C TRP A 410 2.38 -14.73 20.21
N LEU A 411 2.52 -15.24 18.97
CA LEU A 411 2.88 -16.63 18.69
C LEU A 411 4.27 -16.98 19.24
N THR A 412 5.23 -16.05 19.15
CA THR A 412 6.58 -16.25 19.70
C THR A 412 6.54 -16.37 21.23
N LYS A 413 5.76 -15.53 21.91
CA LYS A 413 5.54 -15.63 23.36
C LYS A 413 4.84 -16.93 23.74
N MET A 414 3.82 -17.32 22.97
CA MET A 414 3.11 -18.57 23.17
C MET A 414 4.07 -19.77 23.04
N LYS A 415 4.87 -19.80 21.97
CA LYS A 415 5.87 -20.85 21.73
C LYS A 415 6.89 -20.93 22.87
N ALA A 416 7.33 -19.80 23.41
CA ALA A 416 8.23 -19.76 24.56
C ALA A 416 7.57 -20.29 25.84
N ALA A 417 6.27 -20.03 26.04
CA ALA A 417 5.54 -20.47 27.22
C ALA A 417 5.19 -21.98 27.21
N ILE A 418 4.74 -22.51 26.07
CA ILE A 418 4.30 -23.91 25.95
C ILE A 418 5.42 -24.85 25.46
N GLY A 419 6.55 -24.29 25.01
CA GLY A 419 7.65 -25.06 24.43
C GLY A 419 7.22 -25.83 23.17
N ASN A 420 7.44 -27.14 23.17
CA ASN A 420 7.08 -28.04 22.07
C ASN A 420 5.74 -28.78 22.30
N ASP A 421 5.03 -28.49 23.39
CA ASP A 421 3.72 -29.08 23.64
C ASP A 421 2.65 -28.39 22.77
N LEU A 422 2.28 -29.07 21.68
CA LEU A 422 1.20 -28.65 20.79
C LEU A 422 -0.11 -29.40 21.07
N SER A 423 -0.28 -29.98 22.27
CA SER A 423 -1.53 -30.63 22.66
C SER A 423 -2.71 -29.65 22.64
N ASP A 424 -3.90 -30.16 22.33
CA ASP A 424 -5.13 -29.35 22.34
C ASP A 424 -5.31 -28.63 23.70
N GLN A 425 -4.90 -29.26 24.81
CA GLN A 425 -4.99 -28.72 26.16
C GLN A 425 -4.04 -27.53 26.38
N ALA A 426 -2.74 -27.66 26.08
CA ALA A 426 -1.78 -26.57 26.27
C ALA A 426 -2.15 -25.31 25.48
N ILE A 427 -2.67 -25.51 24.26
CA ILE A 427 -3.12 -24.44 23.38
C ILE A 427 -4.39 -23.78 23.94
N LYS A 428 -5.37 -24.58 24.38
CA LYS A 428 -6.60 -24.09 25.02
C LYS A 428 -6.28 -23.28 26.29
N ASP A 429 -5.38 -23.76 27.14
CA ASP A 429 -4.99 -23.10 28.38
C ASP A 429 -4.34 -21.74 28.13
N TYR A 430 -3.43 -21.65 27.15
CA TYR A 430 -2.80 -20.38 26.80
C TYR A 430 -3.78 -19.37 26.16
N LEU A 431 -4.73 -19.85 25.35
CA LEU A 431 -5.79 -19.00 24.80
C LEU A 431 -6.68 -18.44 25.93
N TRP A 432 -7.09 -19.27 26.89
CA TRP A 432 -7.85 -18.82 28.04
C TRP A 432 -7.05 -17.88 28.95
N SER A 433 -5.75 -18.13 29.18
CA SER A 433 -4.92 -17.21 29.95
C SER A 433 -4.83 -15.83 29.28
N THR A 434 -4.75 -15.79 27.94
CA THR A 434 -4.77 -14.54 27.15
C THR A 434 -6.10 -13.80 27.37
N LEU A 435 -7.24 -14.48 27.21
CA LEU A 435 -8.57 -13.88 27.35
C LEU A 435 -8.89 -13.44 28.79
N ASN A 436 -8.52 -14.25 29.79
CA ASN A 436 -8.72 -13.94 31.21
C ASN A 436 -7.86 -12.78 31.69
N ALA A 437 -6.72 -12.51 31.02
CA ALA A 437 -5.91 -11.31 31.24
C ALA A 437 -6.53 -10.04 30.60
N GLY A 438 -7.71 -10.14 29.99
CA GLY A 438 -8.38 -9.03 29.30
C GLY A 438 -7.81 -8.71 27.92
N GLN A 439 -6.95 -9.58 27.38
CA GLN A 439 -6.37 -9.43 26.04
C GLN A 439 -7.26 -10.10 24.98
N VAL A 440 -7.00 -9.80 23.73
CA VAL A 440 -7.61 -10.47 22.57
C VAL A 440 -6.64 -11.47 21.97
N VAL A 441 -7.15 -12.47 21.24
CA VAL A 441 -6.32 -13.38 20.44
C VAL A 441 -6.01 -12.68 19.10
N PRO A 442 -4.75 -12.24 18.85
CA PRO A 442 -4.45 -11.46 17.65
C PRO A 442 -4.73 -12.24 16.37
N GLY A 443 -5.24 -11.55 15.35
CA GLY A 443 -5.59 -12.17 14.07
C GLY A 443 -6.93 -12.94 14.05
N TYR A 444 -7.64 -13.03 15.18
CA TYR A 444 -8.97 -13.66 15.28
C TYR A 444 -10.04 -12.66 15.72
N GLY A 445 -11.26 -12.82 15.21
CA GLY A 445 -12.41 -12.00 15.62
C GLY A 445 -12.74 -10.89 14.62
N HIS A 446 -13.44 -11.23 13.53
CA HIS A 446 -13.84 -10.25 12.51
C HIS A 446 -15.26 -9.72 12.76
N ALA A 447 -15.50 -8.44 12.52
CA ALA A 447 -16.83 -7.84 12.67
C ALA A 447 -17.87 -8.28 11.59
N VAL A 448 -17.41 -8.82 10.45
CA VAL A 448 -18.21 -8.98 9.22
C VAL A 448 -18.09 -10.38 8.65
N LEU A 449 -16.86 -10.88 8.46
CA LEU A 449 -16.60 -12.18 7.88
C LEU A 449 -17.08 -13.32 8.79
N ARG A 450 -17.89 -14.24 8.25
CA ARG A 450 -18.53 -15.34 9.01
C ARG A 450 -17.83 -16.69 8.88
N LYS A 451 -16.78 -16.77 8.07
CA LYS A 451 -15.93 -17.96 7.87
C LYS A 451 -14.46 -17.55 7.92
N THR A 452 -13.55 -18.52 7.79
CA THR A 452 -12.12 -18.25 7.64
C THR A 452 -11.85 -17.37 6.41
N ASP A 453 -11.01 -16.34 6.58
CA ASP A 453 -10.59 -15.46 5.49
C ASP A 453 -9.92 -16.29 4.37
N PRO A 454 -10.39 -16.22 3.11
CA PRO A 454 -9.78 -16.99 2.03
C PRO A 454 -8.31 -16.62 1.79
N ARG A 455 -7.86 -15.43 2.23
CA ARG A 455 -6.45 -15.04 2.21
C ARG A 455 -5.62 -15.74 3.31
N TYR A 456 -6.25 -16.11 4.43
CA TYR A 456 -5.63 -16.99 5.41
C TYR A 456 -5.49 -18.41 4.82
N VAL A 457 -6.56 -18.89 4.17
CA VAL A 457 -6.58 -20.23 3.55
C VAL A 457 -5.50 -20.37 2.47
N SER A 458 -5.35 -19.40 1.56
CA SER A 458 -4.33 -19.47 0.51
C SER A 458 -2.90 -19.52 1.06
N GLN A 459 -2.62 -18.75 2.11
CA GLN A 459 -1.33 -18.80 2.83
C GLN A 459 -1.11 -20.14 3.54
N ARG A 460 -2.17 -20.71 4.10
CA ARG A 460 -2.11 -22.02 4.75
C ARG A 460 -1.84 -23.14 3.74
N GLU A 461 -2.45 -23.10 2.56
CA GLU A 461 -2.20 -24.04 1.47
C GLU A 461 -0.76 -23.92 0.94
N PHE A 462 -0.23 -22.70 0.84
CA PHE A 462 1.18 -22.48 0.55
C PHE A 462 2.08 -23.12 1.62
N ALA A 463 1.79 -22.89 2.90
CA ALA A 463 2.57 -23.45 4.00
C ALA A 463 2.56 -24.98 4.02
N LEU A 464 1.40 -25.60 3.80
CA LEU A 464 1.27 -27.05 3.71
C LEU A 464 2.13 -27.67 2.61
N ARG A 465 2.28 -26.98 1.47
CA ARG A 465 3.11 -27.46 0.35
C ARG A 465 4.60 -27.25 0.61
N LYS A 466 4.99 -26.12 1.20
CA LYS A 466 6.38 -25.64 1.19
C LYS A 466 7.11 -25.77 2.53
N LEU A 467 6.39 -25.67 3.65
CA LEU A 467 6.96 -25.71 5.00
C LEU A 467 6.07 -26.48 6.01
N PRO A 468 5.55 -27.68 5.68
CA PRO A 468 4.63 -28.41 6.56
C PRO A 468 5.25 -28.79 7.90
N ASP A 469 6.58 -28.91 7.95
CA ASP A 469 7.31 -29.33 9.14
C ASP A 469 7.80 -28.21 10.03
N ASP A 470 7.65 -26.95 9.61
CA ASP A 470 8.08 -25.79 10.38
C ASP A 470 7.37 -25.73 11.75
N PRO A 471 8.11 -25.61 12.87
CA PRO A 471 7.52 -25.58 14.22
C PRO A 471 6.54 -24.42 14.44
N MET A 472 6.78 -23.25 13.85
CA MET A 472 5.89 -22.09 13.99
C MET A 472 4.62 -22.27 13.17
N PHE A 473 4.70 -22.84 11.96
CA PHE A 473 3.53 -23.21 11.17
C PHE A 473 2.68 -24.29 11.85
N LYS A 474 3.32 -25.31 12.46
CA LYS A 474 2.60 -26.32 13.26
C LYS A 474 1.86 -25.67 14.42
N LEU A 475 2.47 -24.69 15.10
CA LEU A 475 1.78 -23.90 16.14
C LEU A 475 0.59 -23.12 15.57
N VAL A 476 0.77 -22.39 14.46
CA VAL A 476 -0.33 -21.65 13.79
C VAL A 476 -1.47 -22.58 13.39
N SER A 477 -1.17 -23.73 12.81
CA SER A 477 -2.17 -24.75 12.44
C SER A 477 -2.92 -25.29 13.65
N GLN A 478 -2.25 -25.44 14.78
CA GLN A 478 -2.88 -25.90 16.01
C GLN A 478 -3.75 -24.80 16.64
N VAL A 479 -3.31 -23.54 16.65
CA VAL A 479 -4.13 -22.40 17.06
C VAL A 479 -5.38 -22.29 16.19
N TYR A 480 -5.26 -22.48 14.86
CA TYR A 480 -6.39 -22.49 13.93
C TYR A 480 -7.46 -23.54 14.27
N LYS A 481 -7.02 -24.73 14.71
CA LYS A 481 -7.93 -25.80 15.13
C LYS A 481 -8.70 -25.43 16.41
N ILE A 482 -8.04 -24.80 17.37
CA ILE A 482 -8.56 -24.66 18.76
C ILE A 482 -9.21 -23.29 19.03
N ALA A 483 -8.64 -22.21 18.51
CA ALA A 483 -9.07 -20.84 18.82
C ALA A 483 -10.54 -20.55 18.49
N PRO A 484 -11.12 -21.02 17.36
CA PRO A 484 -12.52 -20.75 17.06
C PRO A 484 -13.49 -21.29 18.14
N GLY A 485 -13.20 -22.48 18.67
CA GLY A 485 -13.99 -23.09 19.75
C GLY A 485 -13.87 -22.30 21.06
N VAL A 486 -12.65 -21.93 21.46
CA VAL A 486 -12.39 -21.15 22.67
C VAL A 486 -13.06 -19.76 22.60
N LEU A 487 -12.97 -19.08 21.46
CA LEU A 487 -13.57 -17.77 21.28
C LEU A 487 -15.10 -17.82 21.25
N THR A 488 -15.69 -18.91 20.76
CA THR A 488 -17.13 -19.18 20.84
C THR A 488 -17.55 -19.41 22.29
N GLU A 489 -16.80 -20.24 23.04
CA GLU A 489 -17.03 -20.53 24.46
C GLU A 489 -16.92 -19.25 25.32
N HIS A 490 -15.97 -18.36 25.02
CA HIS A 490 -15.81 -17.07 25.68
C HIS A 490 -16.96 -16.08 25.43
N GLY A 491 -17.71 -16.24 24.32
CA GLY A 491 -18.99 -15.54 24.08
C GLY A 491 -18.91 -14.05 23.72
N LYS A 492 -17.71 -13.42 23.70
CA LYS A 492 -17.55 -12.00 23.29
C LYS A 492 -17.27 -11.81 21.79
N THR A 493 -16.86 -12.87 21.10
CA THR A 493 -16.44 -12.79 19.70
C THR A 493 -17.58 -13.21 18.78
N LYS A 494 -18.05 -12.28 17.93
CA LYS A 494 -19.16 -12.57 17.01
C LYS A 494 -18.80 -13.59 15.93
N ASN A 495 -17.64 -13.44 15.29
CA ASN A 495 -17.14 -14.37 14.28
C ASN A 495 -15.70 -14.79 14.64
N PRO A 496 -15.48 -16.03 15.12
CA PRO A 496 -14.25 -16.45 15.79
C PRO A 496 -13.16 -16.98 14.83
N PHE A 497 -13.19 -16.56 13.57
CA PHE A 497 -12.29 -17.06 12.53
C PHE A 497 -11.08 -16.15 12.32
N PRO A 498 -9.95 -16.68 11.81
CA PRO A 498 -8.76 -15.87 11.57
C PRO A 498 -8.86 -15.06 10.28
N ASN A 499 -8.04 -14.00 10.22
CA ASN A 499 -7.78 -13.19 9.04
C ASN A 499 -6.39 -13.46 8.45
N VAL A 500 -6.07 -12.81 7.31
CA VAL A 500 -4.78 -12.91 6.62
C VAL A 500 -3.55 -12.70 7.52
N ASP A 501 -3.64 -11.80 8.51
CA ASP A 501 -2.53 -11.41 9.39
C ASP A 501 -2.17 -12.50 10.41
N ALA A 502 -3.11 -13.42 10.69
CA ALA A 502 -2.89 -14.57 11.56
C ALA A 502 -1.86 -15.58 11.00
N HIS A 503 -1.45 -15.45 9.73
CA HIS A 503 -0.61 -16.43 9.03
C HIS A 503 0.62 -15.83 8.34
N SER A 504 0.56 -14.59 7.87
CA SER A 504 1.60 -14.01 7.00
C SER A 504 2.97 -13.92 7.66
N GLY A 505 3.03 -13.63 8.96
CA GLY A 505 4.29 -13.46 9.69
C GLY A 505 5.16 -14.72 9.74
N VAL A 506 4.55 -15.89 9.92
CA VAL A 506 5.31 -17.16 9.99
C VAL A 506 5.89 -17.56 8.63
N LEU A 507 5.22 -17.20 7.53
CA LEU A 507 5.72 -17.44 6.18
C LEU A 507 6.97 -16.60 5.89
N LEU A 508 6.91 -15.30 6.21
CA LEU A 508 8.05 -14.39 6.03
C LEU A 508 9.24 -14.80 6.90
N GLN A 509 8.98 -15.13 8.16
CA GLN A 509 10.02 -15.55 9.11
C GLN A 509 10.72 -16.83 8.66
N TYR A 510 9.98 -17.84 8.17
CA TYR A 510 10.53 -19.11 7.73
C TYR A 510 11.61 -18.95 6.66
N TYR A 511 11.39 -18.07 5.68
CA TYR A 511 12.36 -17.82 4.62
C TYR A 511 13.46 -16.82 5.00
N GLY A 512 13.50 -16.38 6.26
CA GLY A 512 14.57 -15.54 6.80
C GLY A 512 14.33 -14.03 6.71
N LEU A 513 13.14 -13.58 6.34
CA LEU A 513 12.74 -12.18 6.50
C LEU A 513 12.11 -12.03 7.89
N THR A 514 12.97 -11.82 8.90
CA THR A 514 12.59 -11.89 10.33
C THR A 514 12.35 -10.52 10.96
N GLU A 515 12.63 -9.45 10.22
CA GLU A 515 12.55 -8.08 10.70
C GLU A 515 11.11 -7.58 10.70
N ALA A 516 10.34 -7.97 11.72
CA ALA A 516 8.90 -7.69 11.81
C ALA A 516 8.54 -6.22 11.52
N ASN A 517 9.33 -5.25 12.01
CA ASN A 517 9.14 -3.80 11.76
C ASN A 517 9.12 -3.40 10.27
N TYR A 518 9.61 -4.27 9.38
CA TYR A 518 9.60 -4.06 7.94
C TYR A 518 8.33 -4.61 7.25
N TYR A 519 7.57 -5.50 7.89
CA TYR A 519 6.43 -6.18 7.25
C TYR A 519 5.37 -5.21 6.71
N THR A 520 5.12 -4.09 7.40
CA THR A 520 4.18 -3.07 6.94
C THR A 520 4.65 -2.38 5.65
N VAL A 521 5.95 -2.36 5.35
CA VAL A 521 6.47 -1.86 4.05
C VAL A 521 6.04 -2.79 2.92
N LEU A 522 6.15 -4.11 3.10
CA LEU A 522 5.64 -5.09 2.13
C LEU A 522 4.14 -4.94 1.92
N PHE A 523 3.39 -4.72 3.01
CA PHE A 523 1.97 -4.44 2.93
C PHE A 523 1.71 -3.15 2.13
N GLY A 524 2.48 -2.08 2.34
CA GLY A 524 2.38 -0.85 1.56
C GLY A 524 2.64 -1.04 0.06
N VAL A 525 3.67 -1.84 -0.30
CA VAL A 525 3.97 -2.19 -1.70
C VAL A 525 2.81 -2.93 -2.34
N SER A 526 2.23 -3.90 -1.64
CA SER A 526 1.04 -4.62 -2.12
C SER A 526 -0.17 -3.70 -2.24
N ARG A 527 -0.48 -2.92 -1.20
CA ARG A 527 -1.66 -2.05 -1.12
C ARG A 527 -1.70 -0.99 -2.22
N ALA A 528 -0.54 -0.54 -2.69
CA ALA A 528 -0.44 0.36 -3.84
C ALA A 528 -1.14 -0.20 -5.09
N LEU A 529 -1.14 -1.52 -5.27
CA LEU A 529 -1.78 -2.21 -6.39
C LEU A 529 -3.31 -2.14 -6.35
N GLY A 530 -3.93 -1.83 -5.20
CA GLY A 530 -5.38 -1.65 -5.07
C GLY A 530 -5.80 -0.18 -5.07
N VAL A 531 -5.09 0.66 -4.31
CA VAL A 531 -5.48 2.07 -4.14
C VAL A 531 -5.18 2.94 -5.36
N LEU A 532 -4.15 2.60 -6.15
CA LEU A 532 -3.79 3.38 -7.33
C LEU A 532 -4.72 3.11 -8.53
N PRO A 533 -5.15 1.87 -8.85
CA PRO A 533 -6.24 1.66 -9.81
C PRO A 533 -7.50 2.43 -9.45
N GLN A 534 -7.89 2.41 -8.17
CA GLN A 534 -9.05 3.18 -7.74
C GLN A 534 -8.83 4.68 -7.96
N LEU A 535 -7.65 5.21 -7.65
CA LEU A 535 -7.34 6.62 -7.87
C LEU A 535 -7.43 7.02 -9.36
N ILE A 536 -6.97 6.14 -10.27
CA ILE A 536 -7.12 6.33 -11.71
C ILE A 536 -8.61 6.38 -12.09
N ILE A 537 -9.40 5.42 -11.59
CA ILE A 537 -10.85 5.34 -11.83
C ILE A 537 -11.56 6.58 -11.29
N ASP A 538 -11.21 7.07 -10.11
CA ASP A 538 -11.80 8.27 -9.51
C ASP A 538 -11.58 9.50 -10.40
N ARG A 539 -10.39 9.64 -11.00
CA ARG A 539 -10.10 10.73 -11.95
C ARG A 539 -10.85 10.53 -13.26
N ALA A 540 -10.96 9.29 -13.73
CA ALA A 540 -11.61 8.96 -14.99
C ALA A 540 -13.14 9.19 -14.93
N LEU A 541 -13.77 8.84 -13.82
CA LEU A 541 -15.18 9.12 -13.53
C LEU A 541 -15.43 10.56 -13.09
N GLY A 542 -14.36 11.34 -12.86
CA GLY A 542 -14.44 12.73 -12.44
C GLY A 542 -15.04 12.91 -11.05
N ALA A 543 -14.77 11.96 -10.14
CA ALA A 543 -15.21 11.95 -8.75
C ALA A 543 -14.90 13.30 -8.06
N PRO A 544 -15.84 13.85 -7.26
CA PRO A 544 -15.68 15.13 -6.61
C PRO A 544 -14.73 15.05 -5.41
N ILE A 545 -14.39 16.22 -4.87
CA ILE A 545 -13.75 16.33 -3.55
C ILE A 545 -14.61 15.68 -2.46
N GLU A 546 -14.00 14.87 -1.61
CA GLU A 546 -14.64 14.34 -0.41
C GLU A 546 -14.72 15.43 0.66
N ARG A 547 -15.94 15.69 1.17
CA ARG A 547 -16.18 16.80 2.10
C ARG A 547 -17.35 16.52 3.05
N PRO A 548 -17.21 15.56 3.98
CA PRO A 548 -18.24 15.28 4.98
C PRO A 548 -18.48 16.51 5.88
N LYS A 549 -19.68 16.60 6.45
CA LYS A 549 -20.04 17.65 7.39
C LYS A 549 -19.76 17.18 8.82
N SER A 550 -18.99 17.97 9.58
CA SER A 550 -18.80 17.77 11.02
C SER A 550 -19.68 18.72 11.84
N PHE A 551 -19.94 18.32 13.08
CA PHE A 551 -20.63 19.11 14.11
C PHE A 551 -19.94 18.93 15.47
N SER A 552 -20.09 19.92 16.36
CA SER A 552 -19.72 19.78 17.78
C SER A 552 -20.77 18.96 18.53
N THR A 553 -20.45 18.54 19.75
CA THR A 553 -21.39 17.84 20.63
C THR A 553 -22.67 18.62 20.90
N GLU A 554 -22.59 19.94 21.11
CA GLU A 554 -23.77 20.81 21.30
C GLU A 554 -24.61 20.90 20.04
N ALA A 555 -23.97 20.95 18.87
CA ALA A 555 -24.69 21.00 17.60
C ALA A 555 -25.37 19.65 17.30
N TYR A 556 -24.74 18.52 17.62
CA TYR A 556 -25.39 17.22 17.57
C TYR A 556 -26.52 17.09 18.59
N ALA A 557 -26.33 17.58 19.82
CA ALA A 557 -27.39 17.58 20.84
C ALA A 557 -28.61 18.36 20.37
N LYS A 558 -28.38 19.54 19.79
CA LYS A 558 -29.46 20.32 19.15
C LYS A 558 -30.13 19.57 18.01
N LEU A 559 -29.36 18.83 17.19
CA LEU A 559 -29.88 18.04 16.06
C LEU A 559 -30.81 16.91 16.54
N VAL A 560 -30.47 16.26 17.66
CA VAL A 560 -31.27 15.16 18.23
C VAL A 560 -32.26 15.61 19.31
N GLY A 561 -32.36 16.92 19.58
CA GLY A 561 -33.27 17.48 20.59
C GLY A 561 -32.83 17.26 22.05
N ALA A 562 -31.56 16.89 22.29
CA ALA A 562 -31.00 16.75 23.62
C ALA A 562 -30.64 18.11 24.23
N LYS A 563 -30.89 18.27 25.54
CA LYS A 563 -30.31 19.32 26.37
C LYS A 563 -29.12 18.71 27.11
N LEU A 564 -27.93 19.27 26.92
CA LEU A 564 -26.71 18.87 27.61
C LEU A 564 -26.55 19.62 28.93
#